data_AF-A0A4R1RX32-F1
#
_entry.id   AF-A0A4R1RX32-F1
#
_cell.length_a   1.000
_cell.length_b   1.000
_cell.length_c   1.000
_cell.angle_alpha   90.00
_cell.angle_beta   90.00
_cell.angle_gamma   90.00
#
_symmetry.space_group_name_H-M   'P 1'
#
loop_
_entity.id
_entity.type
_entity.pdbx_description
1 polymer ?
#
loop_
_entity_poly.entity_id
_entity_poly.type
_entity_poly.pdbx_seq_one_letter_code
_entity_poly.pdbx_strand_id
1 'polypeptide(L)'
;MLALMQWLSGLVNRFRRPPRAEATDAVLRSGLAHYRWGSGVIRFTDISAVGRMAPAEIVTEIMQQHSIWDGDAGFRRTVTYLHELVHYLQDLTTGIGHWDFVQRQAAYDELMPAIVSQFDAGPSTAPPDARRFKAMISDSFFNGWPHADRSWEKQCLADTARGNGWHLEGWDITELFSMESILETEAVLQTVVTIMRTKRTQNAQAILDDNVSIFNPLRMPEKYSALCRFILQHTMQSFGSKDAETFIQELGGTDVDLAKLYHSYIFLIDLACAHPPSRFFKETDLRREDFLPGVRLMRYMYAFQNGLPDDADNTIRTELRLNQACGVAYPTASEVYRMWAEDFVAAPQTPMVKVRAVSATGRLSSTDAFAKAANGVAVNQIPVVYAIAGLSGTHSLRINEHKWDEGYRHLDDSAGWDAVFLESLKAFYTPRPFRCSVPPSCPVCRKACLEGFGFPYEVPSDEDCVVHAYLVEESARRARGKGGGDE
;
A
#
# COMPACT_ATOMS: atom_id res chain seq x y z
N MET A 1 -6.46 13.85 48.74
CA MET A 1 -6.78 13.10 47.50
C MET A 1 -6.03 13.66 46.28
N LEU A 2 -6.14 14.96 45.95
CA LEU A 2 -5.38 15.59 44.85
C LEU A 2 -3.85 15.45 44.97
N ALA A 3 -3.29 15.58 46.18
CA ALA A 3 -1.86 15.37 46.42
C ALA A 3 -1.41 13.90 46.24
N LEU A 4 -2.30 12.92 46.44
CA LEU A 4 -2.01 11.49 46.24
C LEU A 4 -2.02 11.13 44.74
N MET A 5 -2.91 11.76 43.96
CA MET A 5 -2.93 11.60 42.50
C MET A 5 -1.74 12.29 41.80
N GLN A 6 -1.28 13.44 42.31
CA GLN A 6 -0.04 14.07 41.81
C GLN A 6 1.22 13.29 42.19
N TRP A 7 1.23 12.63 43.35
CA TRP A 7 2.35 11.78 43.75
C TRP A 7 2.42 10.46 42.95
N LEU A 8 1.28 9.83 42.67
CA LEU A 8 1.22 8.61 41.84
C LEU A 8 1.56 8.87 40.36
N SER A 9 1.15 10.01 39.79
CA SER A 9 1.55 10.42 38.44
C SER A 9 3.04 10.76 38.34
N GLY A 10 3.64 11.30 39.42
CA GLY A 10 5.09 11.47 39.54
C GLY A 10 5.87 10.16 39.67
N LEU A 11 5.30 9.13 40.29
CA LEU A 11 5.91 7.81 40.44
C LEU A 11 5.91 7.02 39.11
N VAL A 12 4.81 7.07 38.36
CA VAL A 12 4.69 6.42 37.03
C VAL A 12 5.67 7.03 36.02
N ASN A 13 5.96 8.32 36.11
CA ASN A 13 6.93 8.99 35.25
C ASN A 13 8.41 8.76 35.64
N ARG A 14 8.70 8.28 36.86
CA ARG A 14 10.09 8.00 37.29
C ARG A 14 10.59 6.60 36.96
N PHE A 15 9.69 5.65 36.66
CA PHE A 15 10.05 4.27 36.30
C PHE A 15 10.08 3.98 34.78
N ARG A 16 9.84 4.98 33.93
CA ARG A 16 10.05 4.90 32.47
C ARG A 16 11.23 5.78 32.05
N ARG A 17 12.44 5.40 32.42
CA ARG A 17 13.61 5.77 31.61
C ARG A 17 13.84 4.64 30.61
N PRO A 18 13.57 4.82 29.30
CA PRO A 18 13.94 3.80 28.33
C PRO A 18 15.47 3.64 28.37
N PRO A 19 15.99 2.40 28.26
CA PRO A 19 17.42 2.19 28.14
C PRO A 19 17.93 2.90 26.88
N ARG A 20 19.07 3.59 27.02
CA ARG A 20 19.86 4.34 26.02
C ARG A 20 19.38 4.16 24.56
N ALA A 21 18.65 5.17 24.07
CA ALA A 21 17.95 5.19 22.79
C ALA A 21 18.79 5.66 21.57
N GLU A 22 20.05 6.08 21.73
CA GLU A 22 20.71 6.87 20.68
C GLU A 22 21.17 6.08 19.44
N ALA A 23 21.42 4.78 19.55
CA ALA A 23 21.77 3.93 18.39
C ALA A 23 20.54 3.25 17.75
N THR A 24 19.54 2.92 18.57
CA THR A 24 18.27 2.30 18.14
C THR A 24 17.35 3.31 17.46
N ASP A 25 17.42 4.59 17.84
CA ASP A 25 16.63 5.66 17.22
C ASP A 25 16.97 5.89 15.75
N ALA A 26 18.21 5.69 15.32
CA ALA A 26 18.57 5.90 13.91
C ALA A 26 17.99 4.81 13.00
N VAL A 27 17.99 3.55 13.46
CA VAL A 27 17.42 2.39 12.74
C VAL A 27 15.88 2.39 12.82
N LEU A 28 15.31 2.81 13.95
CA LEU A 28 13.86 3.02 14.08
C LEU A 28 13.36 4.22 13.27
N ARG A 29 14.20 5.24 13.04
CA ARG A 29 13.88 6.39 12.17
C ARG A 29 13.98 6.07 10.68
N SER A 30 14.73 5.04 10.28
CA SER A 30 14.84 4.63 8.86
C SER A 30 13.77 3.64 8.39
N GLY A 31 12.91 3.14 9.28
CA GLY A 31 11.89 2.12 8.97
C GLY A 31 12.49 0.73 8.70
N LEU A 32 11.78 -0.33 9.08
CA LEU A 32 12.16 -1.72 8.74
C LEU A 32 11.85 -2.06 7.27
N ALA A 33 10.83 -1.39 6.72
CA ALA A 33 10.49 -1.40 5.32
C ALA A 33 10.04 -0.01 4.87
N HIS A 34 10.02 0.20 3.55
CA HIS A 34 9.54 1.42 2.92
C HIS A 34 9.05 1.09 1.51
N TYR A 35 7.79 1.39 1.22
CA TYR A 35 7.21 1.39 -0.11
C TYR A 35 7.19 2.81 -0.72
N ARG A 36 7.85 2.97 -1.87
CA ARG A 36 7.80 4.23 -2.63
C ARG A 36 6.63 4.16 -3.63
N TRP A 37 5.67 5.07 -3.50
CA TRP A 37 4.52 5.14 -4.41
C TRP A 37 4.91 5.15 -5.90
N GLY A 38 4.31 4.26 -6.69
CA GLY A 38 4.59 4.09 -8.13
C GLY A 38 5.85 3.29 -8.45
N SER A 39 6.61 2.83 -7.46
CA SER A 39 7.81 2.00 -7.68
C SER A 39 7.51 0.54 -7.99
N GLY A 40 6.35 0.06 -7.54
CA GLY A 40 6.04 -1.36 -7.51
C GLY A 40 6.96 -2.20 -6.60
N VAL A 41 7.77 -1.58 -5.73
CA VAL A 41 8.76 -2.26 -4.89
C VAL A 41 8.66 -1.86 -3.42
N ILE A 42 8.59 -2.85 -2.53
CA ILE A 42 8.76 -2.67 -1.09
C ILE A 42 10.24 -2.89 -0.74
N ARG A 43 10.90 -1.87 -0.19
CA ARG A 43 12.28 -2.02 0.32
C ARG A 43 12.26 -2.55 1.73
N PHE A 44 13.18 -3.46 2.06
CA PHE A 44 13.51 -3.82 3.43
C PHE A 44 14.93 -3.36 3.76
N THR A 45 15.10 -2.77 4.94
CA THR A 45 16.39 -2.23 5.38
C THR A 45 17.36 -3.30 5.88
N ASP A 46 16.90 -4.51 6.19
CA ASP A 46 17.74 -5.62 6.64
C ASP A 46 17.17 -6.98 6.19
N ILE A 47 18.05 -7.93 5.81
CA ILE A 47 17.74 -9.37 5.63
C ILE A 47 17.06 -9.94 6.89
N SER A 48 17.50 -9.51 8.08
CA SER A 48 16.91 -9.94 9.35
C SER A 48 15.48 -9.39 9.54
N ALA A 49 15.11 -8.32 8.83
CA ALA A 49 13.77 -7.71 8.87
C ALA A 49 12.72 -8.54 8.10
N VAL A 50 13.14 -9.43 7.20
CA VAL A 50 12.23 -10.39 6.52
C VAL A 50 12.14 -11.70 7.31
N GLY A 51 13.12 -12.02 8.17
CA GLY A 51 13.15 -13.28 8.90
C GLY A 51 13.31 -14.50 7.98
N ARG A 52 12.96 -15.70 8.47
CA ARG A 52 12.94 -16.93 7.63
C ARG A 52 11.71 -17.03 6.72
N MET A 53 10.68 -16.21 6.96
CA MET A 53 9.43 -16.26 6.21
C MET A 53 9.47 -15.30 5.03
N ALA A 54 9.22 -15.81 3.82
CA ALA A 54 9.11 -14.95 2.66
C ALA A 54 7.86 -14.03 2.76
N PRO A 55 7.87 -12.83 2.13
CA PRO A 55 6.72 -11.92 2.12
C PRO A 55 5.39 -12.58 1.70
N ALA A 56 5.42 -13.55 0.78
CA ALA A 56 4.26 -14.33 0.36
C ALA A 56 3.71 -15.26 1.46
N GLU A 57 4.59 -15.82 2.30
CA GLU A 57 4.20 -16.61 3.46
C GLU A 57 3.54 -15.73 4.53
N ILE A 58 4.07 -14.51 4.74
CA ILE A 58 3.45 -13.53 5.63
C ILE A 58 2.03 -13.21 5.14
N VAL A 59 1.84 -12.94 3.85
CA VAL A 59 0.50 -12.72 3.27
C VAL A 59 -0.40 -13.93 3.46
N THR A 60 0.11 -15.14 3.19
CA THR A 60 -0.66 -16.39 3.30
C THR A 60 -1.13 -16.65 4.73
N GLU A 61 -0.24 -16.56 5.71
CA GLU A 61 -0.58 -16.78 7.12
C GLU A 61 -1.54 -15.71 7.65
N ILE A 62 -1.38 -14.46 7.20
CA ILE A 62 -2.30 -13.37 7.53
C ILE A 62 -3.68 -13.62 6.93
N MET A 63 -3.76 -14.12 5.70
CA MET A 63 -5.02 -14.53 5.09
C MET A 63 -5.66 -15.71 5.81
N GLN A 64 -4.85 -16.60 6.40
CA GLN A 64 -5.32 -17.66 7.29
C GLN A 64 -5.66 -17.17 8.70
N GLN A 65 -5.48 -15.89 8.98
CA GLN A 65 -5.72 -15.24 10.27
C GLN A 65 -4.88 -15.86 11.38
N HIS A 66 -3.63 -16.22 11.14
CA HIS A 66 -2.72 -16.72 12.17
C HIS A 66 -1.74 -15.63 12.62
N SER A 67 -1.47 -15.57 13.92
CA SER A 67 -0.35 -14.78 14.44
C SER A 67 0.97 -15.41 14.02
N ILE A 68 1.81 -14.66 13.32
CA ILE A 68 3.11 -15.13 12.82
C ILE A 68 4.29 -14.63 13.65
N TRP A 69 4.03 -14.00 14.79
CA TRP A 69 5.05 -13.44 15.67
C TRP A 69 5.17 -14.23 16.97
N ASP A 70 6.42 -14.46 17.36
CA ASP A 70 6.85 -15.16 18.57
C ASP A 70 7.51 -14.21 19.59
N GLY A 71 7.86 -12.99 19.18
CA GLY A 71 8.44 -11.93 20.01
C GLY A 71 8.26 -10.53 19.43
N ASP A 72 8.65 -9.50 20.19
CA ASP A 72 8.52 -8.08 19.83
C ASP A 72 9.11 -7.72 18.46
N ALA A 73 10.29 -8.26 18.16
CA ALA A 73 10.96 -8.03 16.88
C ALA A 73 10.16 -8.65 15.72
N GLY A 74 9.60 -9.85 15.92
CA GLY A 74 8.68 -10.49 14.98
C GLY A 74 7.45 -9.62 14.71
N PHE A 75 6.80 -9.18 15.78
CA PHE A 75 5.60 -8.34 15.68
C PHE A 75 5.86 -7.03 14.94
N ARG A 76 6.91 -6.30 15.30
CA ARG A 76 7.27 -5.03 14.65
C ARG A 76 7.55 -5.21 13.15
N ARG A 77 8.25 -6.28 12.76
CA ARG A 77 8.47 -6.63 11.35
C ARG A 77 7.15 -6.89 10.62
N THR A 78 6.26 -7.67 11.23
CA THR A 78 4.93 -7.95 10.66
C THR A 78 4.12 -6.68 10.45
N VAL A 79 4.05 -5.80 11.46
CA VAL A 79 3.32 -4.52 11.38
C VAL A 79 3.89 -3.64 10.28
N THR A 80 5.21 -3.44 10.23
CA THR A 80 5.83 -2.60 9.20
C THR A 80 5.65 -3.20 7.81
N TYR A 81 5.81 -4.51 7.64
CA TYR A 81 5.54 -5.14 6.35
C TYR A 81 4.09 -4.97 5.90
N LEU A 82 3.13 -5.17 6.81
CA LEU A 82 1.72 -4.98 6.53
C LEU A 82 1.41 -3.55 6.09
N HIS A 83 1.94 -2.56 6.80
CA HIS A 83 1.77 -1.15 6.47
C HIS A 83 2.26 -0.83 5.06
N GLU A 84 3.49 -1.23 4.74
CA GLU A 84 4.07 -1.00 3.39
C GLU A 84 3.37 -1.83 2.30
N LEU A 85 2.89 -3.02 2.64
CA LEU A 85 2.08 -3.83 1.74
C LEU A 85 0.75 -3.14 1.43
N VAL A 86 0.10 -2.50 2.41
CA VAL A 86 -1.12 -1.72 2.15
C VAL A 86 -0.80 -0.59 1.17
N HIS A 87 0.30 0.13 1.33
CA HIS A 87 0.67 1.16 0.35
C HIS A 87 0.93 0.61 -1.05
N TYR A 88 1.61 -0.53 -1.15
CA TYR A 88 1.77 -1.23 -2.42
C TYR A 88 0.42 -1.55 -3.07
N LEU A 89 -0.51 -2.06 -2.28
CA LEU A 89 -1.86 -2.40 -2.73
C LEU A 89 -2.69 -1.16 -3.07
N GLN A 90 -2.54 -0.06 -2.34
CA GLN A 90 -3.16 1.21 -2.66
C GLN A 90 -2.71 1.69 -4.03
N ASP A 91 -1.40 1.71 -4.30
CA ASP A 91 -0.89 2.08 -5.62
C ASP A 91 -1.45 1.16 -6.70
N LEU A 92 -1.43 -0.16 -6.49
CA LEU A 92 -1.85 -1.09 -7.54
C LEU A 92 -3.35 -1.10 -7.81
N THR A 93 -4.18 -0.91 -6.78
CA THR A 93 -5.59 -1.32 -6.85
C THR A 93 -6.58 -0.18 -6.71
N THR A 94 -6.15 1.02 -6.32
CA THR A 94 -7.05 2.18 -6.20
C THR A 94 -7.16 2.93 -7.52
N GLY A 95 -8.26 3.65 -7.71
CA GLY A 95 -8.43 4.50 -8.89
C GLY A 95 -7.35 5.58 -9.00
N ILE A 96 -6.91 6.15 -7.87
CA ILE A 96 -5.84 7.15 -7.86
C ILE A 96 -4.48 6.56 -8.28
N GLY A 97 -4.19 5.31 -7.86
CA GLY A 97 -2.98 4.60 -8.28
C GLY A 97 -3.03 4.15 -9.75
N HIS A 98 -4.20 3.73 -10.26
CA HIS A 98 -4.38 3.48 -11.69
C HIS A 98 -4.16 4.74 -12.53
N TRP A 99 -4.72 5.86 -12.09
CA TRP A 99 -4.53 7.15 -12.73
C TRP A 99 -3.06 7.57 -12.70
N ASP A 100 -2.37 7.46 -11.56
CA ASP A 100 -0.92 7.69 -11.45
C ASP A 100 -0.15 6.91 -12.51
N PHE A 101 -0.42 5.60 -12.56
CA PHE A 101 0.28 4.70 -13.45
C PHE A 101 0.15 5.11 -14.91
N VAL A 102 -1.05 5.48 -15.38
CA VAL A 102 -1.22 5.94 -16.76
C VAL A 102 -0.43 7.22 -17.03
N GLN A 103 -0.41 8.15 -16.08
CA GLN A 103 0.37 9.38 -16.20
C GLN A 103 1.88 9.09 -16.24
N ARG A 104 2.37 8.17 -15.39
CA ARG A 104 3.77 7.73 -15.38
C ARG A 104 4.15 6.93 -16.60
N GLN A 105 3.28 6.08 -17.11
CA GLN A 105 3.53 5.30 -18.33
C GLN A 105 3.74 6.24 -19.51
N ALA A 106 2.92 7.29 -19.64
CA ALA A 106 3.12 8.31 -20.68
C ALA A 106 4.49 9.00 -20.56
N ALA A 107 4.90 9.38 -19.34
CA ALA A 107 6.22 9.96 -19.09
C ALA A 107 7.37 8.96 -19.32
N TYR A 108 7.17 7.68 -18.97
CA TYR A 108 8.12 6.61 -19.20
C TYR A 108 8.35 6.41 -20.69
N ASP A 109 7.28 6.31 -21.48
CA ASP A 109 7.36 6.13 -22.93
C ASP A 109 8.09 7.30 -23.62
N GLU A 110 7.90 8.51 -23.12
CA GLU A 110 8.59 9.71 -23.61
C GLU A 110 10.08 9.71 -23.26
N LEU A 111 10.44 9.35 -22.02
CA LEU A 111 11.77 9.63 -21.46
C LEU A 111 12.72 8.43 -21.43
N MET A 112 12.19 7.20 -21.32
CA MET A 112 13.00 6.00 -21.17
C MET A 112 13.99 5.76 -22.32
N PRO A 113 13.64 5.99 -23.61
CA PRO A 113 14.61 5.85 -24.69
C PRO A 113 15.86 6.74 -24.52
N ALA A 114 15.68 7.97 -24.03
CA ALA A 114 16.78 8.89 -23.76
C ALA A 114 17.64 8.44 -22.57
N ILE A 115 17.02 7.87 -21.53
CA ILE A 115 17.74 7.39 -20.33
C ILE A 115 18.55 6.14 -20.65
N VAL A 116 17.95 5.15 -21.32
CA VAL A 116 18.63 3.90 -21.68
C VAL A 116 19.84 4.16 -22.57
N SER A 117 19.69 4.99 -23.60
CA SER A 117 20.80 5.35 -24.50
C SER A 117 21.98 6.03 -23.79
N GLN A 118 21.73 6.68 -22.65
CA GLN A 118 22.77 7.34 -21.85
C GLN A 118 23.42 6.41 -20.84
N PHE A 119 22.70 5.40 -20.32
CA PHE A 119 23.28 4.38 -19.44
C PHE A 119 24.16 3.37 -20.21
N ASP A 120 23.81 3.07 -21.47
CA ASP A 120 24.62 2.21 -22.34
C ASP A 120 25.96 2.85 -22.75
N ALA A 121 26.13 4.16 -22.55
CA ALA A 121 27.34 4.92 -22.87
C ALA A 121 28.45 4.84 -21.80
N GLY A 122 28.22 4.15 -20.67
CA GLY A 122 29.23 3.88 -19.63
C GLY A 122 29.15 4.76 -18.37
N PRO A 123 29.98 4.46 -17.35
CA PRO A 123 29.84 5.01 -15.99
C PRO A 123 30.46 6.40 -15.90
N SER A 124 29.69 7.43 -16.23
CA SER A 124 30.07 8.82 -16.00
C SER A 124 28.86 9.58 -15.51
N THR A 125 28.86 9.93 -14.22
CA THR A 125 27.99 10.91 -13.53
C THR A 125 26.56 11.04 -14.04
N ALA A 126 25.57 10.62 -13.24
CA ALA A 126 24.13 10.68 -13.54
C ALA A 126 23.75 11.77 -14.59
N PRO A 127 23.46 11.37 -15.83
CA PRO A 127 23.23 12.28 -16.94
C PRO A 127 22.15 13.32 -16.63
N PRO A 128 22.13 14.48 -17.31
CA PRO A 128 21.06 15.48 -17.18
C PRO A 128 19.66 14.88 -17.33
N ASP A 129 19.45 13.91 -18.23
CA ASP A 129 18.14 13.29 -18.43
C ASP A 129 17.82 12.20 -17.41
N ALA A 130 18.82 11.52 -16.83
CA ALA A 130 18.61 10.68 -15.65
C ALA A 130 18.24 11.54 -14.42
N ARG A 131 18.82 12.75 -14.30
CA ARG A 131 18.39 13.76 -13.31
C ARG A 131 17.03 14.35 -13.62
N ARG A 132 16.68 14.57 -14.89
CA ARG A 132 15.36 15.06 -15.33
C ARG A 132 14.29 14.01 -15.18
N PHE A 133 14.58 12.74 -15.42
CA PHE A 133 13.67 11.61 -15.17
C PHE A 133 13.55 11.32 -13.69
N LYS A 134 14.68 11.35 -12.97
CA LYS A 134 14.67 11.30 -11.51
C LYS A 134 13.83 12.43 -10.99
N ALA A 135 14.06 13.69 -11.38
CA ALA A 135 13.19 14.81 -11.05
C ALA A 135 11.74 14.47 -11.46
N MET A 136 11.45 14.19 -12.72
CA MET A 136 10.09 13.87 -13.16
C MET A 136 9.43 12.69 -12.44
N ILE A 137 10.14 11.73 -11.83
CA ILE A 137 9.56 10.54 -11.18
C ILE A 137 9.74 10.47 -9.65
N SER A 138 10.78 11.11 -9.10
CA SER A 138 10.82 11.53 -7.69
C SER A 138 9.85 12.66 -7.42
N ASP A 139 9.58 13.45 -8.45
CA ASP A 139 8.59 14.50 -8.45
C ASP A 139 7.24 13.97 -8.96
N SER A 140 7.12 12.94 -9.84
CA SER A 140 5.87 12.61 -10.59
C SER A 140 4.56 12.56 -9.79
N PHE A 141 4.58 12.18 -8.51
CA PHE A 141 3.33 12.06 -7.74
C PHE A 141 3.17 13.02 -6.57
N PHE A 142 4.27 13.52 -6.01
CA PHE A 142 4.19 14.55 -4.98
C PHE A 142 4.44 15.97 -5.51
N ASN A 143 5.01 16.12 -6.72
CA ASN A 143 5.43 17.39 -7.34
C ASN A 143 5.33 17.45 -8.90
N GLY A 144 4.88 16.40 -9.60
CA GLY A 144 5.06 16.24 -11.05
C GLY A 144 3.80 16.43 -11.87
N TRP A 145 2.75 16.96 -11.24
CA TRP A 145 1.84 17.84 -11.94
C TRP A 145 2.55 19.13 -12.35
N PRO A 146 1.97 19.96 -13.24
CA PRO A 146 2.49 21.31 -13.53
C PRO A 146 2.59 22.23 -12.29
N HIS A 147 2.32 21.72 -11.09
CA HIS A 147 2.53 22.35 -9.80
C HIS A 147 3.37 21.40 -8.93
N ALA A 148 4.69 21.62 -8.88
CA ALA A 148 5.60 21.07 -7.85
C ALA A 148 5.33 21.64 -6.44
N ASP A 149 4.13 22.16 -6.27
CA ASP A 149 3.62 22.82 -5.11
C ASP A 149 2.21 22.25 -4.92
N ARG A 150 1.99 21.55 -3.80
CA ARG A 150 0.66 21.04 -3.41
C ARG A 150 -0.35 22.18 -3.19
N SER A 151 0.02 23.44 -3.42
CA SER A 151 -0.88 24.60 -3.38
C SER A 151 -2.18 24.40 -4.14
N TRP A 152 -2.17 23.71 -5.29
CA TRP A 152 -3.42 23.41 -6.00
C TRP A 152 -4.33 22.45 -5.21
N GLU A 153 -3.78 21.36 -4.67
CA GLU A 153 -4.56 20.42 -3.82
C GLU A 153 -5.07 21.16 -2.58
N LYS A 154 -4.18 21.89 -1.90
CA LYS A 154 -4.52 22.72 -0.74
C LYS A 154 -5.62 23.73 -1.06
N GLN A 155 -5.59 24.34 -2.25
CA GLN A 155 -6.61 25.27 -2.72
C GLN A 155 -7.96 24.56 -2.91
N CYS A 156 -7.98 23.39 -3.58
CA CYS A 156 -9.21 22.60 -3.74
C CYS A 156 -9.80 22.16 -2.39
N LEU A 157 -8.95 21.74 -1.44
CA LEU A 157 -9.37 21.38 -0.08
C LEU A 157 -9.93 22.58 0.67
N ALA A 158 -9.25 23.73 0.62
CA ALA A 158 -9.70 24.96 1.26
C ALA A 158 -11.01 25.48 0.66
N ASP A 159 -11.18 25.42 -0.66
CA ASP A 159 -12.41 25.80 -1.34
C ASP A 159 -13.58 24.88 -0.97
N THR A 160 -13.32 23.58 -0.88
CA THR A 160 -14.32 22.60 -0.45
C THR A 160 -14.69 22.81 1.02
N ALA A 161 -13.72 23.06 1.90
CA ALA A 161 -13.96 23.36 3.30
C ALA A 161 -14.86 24.59 3.46
N ARG A 162 -14.52 25.68 2.78
CA ARG A 162 -15.31 26.92 2.79
C ARG A 162 -16.70 26.71 2.22
N GLY A 163 -16.82 25.98 1.12
CA GLY A 163 -18.11 25.66 0.49
C GLY A 163 -19.04 24.84 1.38
N ASN A 164 -18.48 23.94 2.19
CA ASN A 164 -19.23 23.12 3.14
C ASN A 164 -19.41 23.78 4.52
N GLY A 165 -18.90 25.01 4.72
CA GLY A 165 -18.94 25.69 6.02
C GLY A 165 -18.11 25.02 7.12
N TRP A 166 -17.08 24.25 6.75
CA TRP A 166 -16.22 23.56 7.70
C TRP A 166 -15.27 24.55 8.37
N HIS A 167 -15.44 24.72 9.68
CA HIS A 167 -14.52 25.43 10.56
C HIS A 167 -13.97 24.44 11.57
N LEU A 168 -12.76 23.93 11.33
CA LEU A 168 -12.11 23.01 12.26
C LEU A 168 -11.18 23.79 13.19
N GLU A 169 -11.62 24.06 14.41
CA GLU A 169 -10.74 24.62 15.43
C GLU A 169 -9.63 23.62 15.76
N GLY A 170 -8.37 24.06 15.65
CA GLY A 170 -7.20 23.28 16.05
C GLY A 170 -6.67 22.29 15.00
N TRP A 171 -7.27 22.20 13.81
CA TRP A 171 -6.80 21.32 12.73
C TRP A 171 -6.50 22.11 11.45
N ASP A 172 -5.37 21.81 10.80
CA ASP A 172 -5.15 22.24 9.42
C ASP A 172 -5.88 21.27 8.48
N ILE A 173 -7.04 21.70 7.95
CA ILE A 173 -7.86 20.92 7.01
C ILE A 173 -7.03 20.44 5.81
N THR A 174 -6.12 21.27 5.32
CA THR A 174 -5.37 20.96 4.09
C THR A 174 -4.31 19.89 4.33
N GLU A 175 -3.76 19.82 5.54
CA GLU A 175 -2.87 18.73 5.94
C GLU A 175 -3.66 17.46 6.25
N LEU A 176 -4.76 17.60 7.00
CA LEU A 176 -5.63 16.51 7.47
C LEU A 176 -6.29 15.73 6.32
N PHE A 177 -6.73 16.43 5.27
CA PHE A 177 -7.37 15.85 4.09
C PHE A 177 -6.45 15.77 2.88
N SER A 178 -5.15 15.97 3.06
CA SER A 178 -4.20 15.69 1.99
C SER A 178 -4.27 14.22 1.58
N MET A 179 -4.02 13.95 0.30
CA MET A 179 -3.93 12.59 -0.23
C MET A 179 -2.97 11.72 0.58
N GLU A 180 -1.83 12.27 0.99
CA GLU A 180 -0.86 11.58 1.85
C GLU A 180 -1.48 11.16 3.18
N SER A 181 -2.14 12.09 3.89
CA SER A 181 -2.77 11.77 5.18
C SER A 181 -3.87 10.72 5.04
N ILE A 182 -4.63 10.75 3.95
CA ILE A 182 -5.69 9.77 3.65
C ILE A 182 -5.11 8.38 3.40
N LEU A 183 -4.10 8.28 2.53
CA LEU A 183 -3.47 7.01 2.21
C LEU A 183 -2.73 6.41 3.42
N GLU A 184 -2.04 7.23 4.21
CA GLU A 184 -1.41 6.79 5.47
C GLU A 184 -2.44 6.34 6.50
N THR A 185 -3.55 7.06 6.63
CA THR A 185 -4.63 6.67 7.56
C THR A 185 -5.24 5.34 7.15
N GLU A 186 -5.54 5.13 5.86
CA GLU A 186 -6.00 3.83 5.38
C GLU A 186 -4.97 2.72 5.64
N ALA A 187 -3.68 2.97 5.39
CA ALA A 187 -2.62 1.98 5.66
C ALA A 187 -2.57 1.54 7.13
N VAL A 188 -2.68 2.51 8.05
CA VAL A 188 -2.78 2.24 9.48
C VAL A 188 -4.06 1.46 9.81
N LEU A 189 -5.21 1.90 9.31
CA LEU A 189 -6.52 1.29 9.59
C LEU A 189 -6.58 -0.16 9.09
N GLN A 190 -6.07 -0.44 7.89
CA GLN A 190 -5.99 -1.78 7.34
C GLN A 190 -5.07 -2.68 8.14
N THR A 191 -3.91 -2.15 8.54
CA THR A 191 -2.93 -2.87 9.36
C THR A 191 -3.53 -3.25 10.71
N VAL A 192 -4.15 -2.31 11.43
CA VAL A 192 -4.78 -2.60 12.73
C VAL A 192 -5.92 -3.60 12.61
N VAL A 193 -6.77 -3.46 11.60
CA VAL A 193 -7.87 -4.39 11.34
C VAL A 193 -7.35 -5.80 11.08
N THR A 194 -6.29 -5.91 10.29
CA THR A 194 -5.69 -7.20 9.95
C THR A 194 -5.11 -7.86 11.19
N ILE A 195 -4.36 -7.11 12.00
CA ILE A 195 -3.82 -7.59 13.28
C ILE A 195 -4.95 -8.02 14.23
N MET A 196 -6.01 -7.21 14.35
CA MET A 196 -7.16 -7.50 15.20
C MET A 196 -7.90 -8.79 14.80
N ARG A 197 -7.90 -9.14 13.51
CA ARG A 197 -8.54 -10.37 12.99
C ARG A 197 -7.69 -11.62 13.18
N THR A 198 -6.41 -11.52 13.54
CA THR A 198 -5.55 -12.70 13.74
C THR A 198 -5.95 -13.49 14.99
N LYS A 199 -6.00 -14.82 14.86
CA LYS A 199 -6.02 -15.79 15.96
C LYS A 199 -4.65 -15.78 16.63
N ARG A 200 -4.64 -15.60 17.94
CA ARG A 200 -3.43 -15.33 18.73
C ARG A 200 -3.33 -16.30 19.90
N THR A 201 -2.10 -16.70 20.23
CA THR A 201 -1.79 -17.35 21.52
C THR A 201 -1.77 -16.30 22.64
N GLN A 202 -1.75 -16.74 23.90
CA GLN A 202 -1.62 -15.82 25.04
C GLN A 202 -0.31 -14.99 24.97
N ASN A 203 0.80 -15.61 24.56
CA ASN A 203 2.07 -14.91 24.38
C ASN A 203 1.99 -13.86 23.26
N ALA A 204 1.40 -14.22 22.11
CA ALA A 204 1.21 -13.30 21.00
C ALA A 204 0.31 -12.11 21.38
N GLN A 205 -0.67 -12.32 22.26
CA GLN A 205 -1.50 -11.24 22.81
C GLN A 205 -0.72 -10.30 23.73
N ALA A 206 0.11 -10.83 24.64
CA ALA A 206 0.95 -10.00 25.51
C ALA A 206 1.89 -9.09 24.71
N ILE A 207 2.53 -9.64 23.66
CA ILE A 207 3.38 -8.87 22.73
C ILE A 207 2.59 -7.74 22.06
N LEU A 208 1.35 -8.01 21.65
CA LEU A 208 0.49 -7.01 21.01
C LEU A 208 0.13 -5.87 21.98
N ASP A 209 -0.21 -6.21 23.23
CA ASP A 209 -0.55 -5.24 24.27
C ASP A 209 0.65 -4.31 24.58
N ASP A 210 1.86 -4.87 24.63
CA ASP A 210 3.11 -4.13 24.87
C ASP A 210 3.49 -3.21 23.69
N ASN A 211 3.05 -3.53 22.47
CA ASN A 211 3.39 -2.80 21.24
C ASN A 211 2.20 -2.04 20.63
N VAL A 212 1.14 -1.82 21.41
CA VAL A 212 -0.10 -1.15 20.99
C VAL A 212 0.10 0.25 20.37
N SER A 213 1.12 1.00 20.78
CA SER A 213 1.42 2.34 20.21
C SER A 213 1.97 2.31 18.79
N ILE A 214 2.31 1.13 18.26
CA ILE A 214 2.93 0.98 16.93
C ILE A 214 1.87 0.81 15.85
N PHE A 215 0.71 0.26 16.20
CA PHE A 215 -0.32 -0.08 15.20
C PHE A 215 -1.70 0.48 15.54
N ASN A 216 -2.00 0.82 16.80
CA ASN A 216 -3.31 1.39 17.14
C ASN A 216 -3.31 2.89 16.83
N PRO A 217 -4.11 3.38 15.86
CA PRO A 217 -4.10 4.78 15.44
C PRO A 217 -4.37 5.73 16.61
N LEU A 218 -5.19 5.34 17.59
CA LEU A 218 -5.48 6.21 18.74
C LEU A 218 -4.26 6.45 19.64
N ARG A 219 -3.25 5.59 19.59
CA ARG A 219 -2.02 5.67 20.41
C ARG A 219 -0.77 6.05 19.61
N MET A 220 -0.88 6.16 18.29
CA MET A 220 0.21 6.56 17.41
C MET A 220 0.45 8.09 17.44
N PRO A 221 1.62 8.56 16.96
CA PRO A 221 1.87 10.00 16.73
C PRO A 221 0.80 10.66 15.86
N GLU A 222 0.68 11.98 15.98
CA GLU A 222 -0.37 12.78 15.30
C GLU A 222 -0.38 12.59 13.78
N LYS A 223 0.79 12.55 13.14
CA LYS A 223 0.90 12.32 11.69
C LYS A 223 0.18 11.06 11.15
N TYR A 224 -0.03 10.05 12.00
CA TYR A 224 -0.71 8.80 11.64
C TYR A 224 -2.13 8.70 12.16
N SER A 225 -2.50 9.58 13.10
CA SER A 225 -3.71 9.45 13.91
C SER A 225 -4.68 10.60 13.76
N ALA A 226 -4.22 11.75 13.22
CA ALA A 226 -4.99 12.98 13.07
C ALA A 226 -6.34 12.73 12.36
N LEU A 227 -6.31 12.22 11.13
CA LEU A 227 -7.52 11.97 10.35
C LEU A 227 -8.40 10.90 10.99
N CYS A 228 -7.83 9.83 11.53
CA CYS A 228 -8.60 8.81 12.25
C CYS A 228 -9.33 9.39 13.47
N ARG A 229 -8.65 10.20 14.29
CA ARG A 229 -9.24 10.86 15.47
C ARG A 229 -10.30 11.86 15.05
N PHE A 230 -10.05 12.60 13.98
CA PHE A 230 -10.99 13.54 13.41
C PHE A 230 -12.29 12.87 12.95
N ILE A 231 -12.18 11.82 12.13
CA ILE A 231 -13.34 11.05 11.67
C ILE A 231 -14.07 10.47 12.88
N LEU A 232 -13.36 9.88 13.84
CA LEU A 232 -13.95 9.37 15.08
C LEU A 232 -14.74 10.44 15.84
N GLN A 233 -14.13 11.59 16.09
CA GLN A 233 -14.77 12.70 16.80
C GLN A 233 -16.05 13.17 16.08
N HIS A 234 -16.03 13.25 14.76
CA HIS A 234 -17.18 13.67 13.97
C HIS A 234 -18.27 12.61 13.83
N THR A 235 -17.91 11.35 13.70
CA THR A 235 -18.83 10.23 13.77
C THR A 235 -19.56 10.25 15.12
N MET A 236 -18.82 10.42 16.21
CA MET A 236 -19.37 10.51 17.57
C MET A 236 -20.31 11.70 17.80
N GLN A 237 -19.95 12.89 17.31
CA GLN A 237 -20.84 14.06 17.39
C GLN A 237 -22.17 13.82 16.67
N SER A 238 -22.15 13.04 15.58
CA SER A 238 -23.34 12.70 14.80
C SER A 238 -24.25 11.70 15.52
N PHE A 239 -23.70 10.82 16.37
CA PHE A 239 -24.46 9.88 17.21
C PHE A 239 -24.98 10.48 18.53
N GLY A 240 -24.60 11.72 18.88
CA GLY A 240 -25.00 12.38 20.12
C GLY A 240 -24.00 12.16 21.28
N SER A 241 -23.80 13.19 22.11
CA SER A 241 -22.67 13.27 23.06
C SER A 241 -22.69 12.21 24.19
N LYS A 242 -23.87 11.72 24.60
CA LYS A 242 -24.00 10.70 25.65
C LYS A 242 -23.68 9.29 25.15
N ASP A 243 -23.99 8.99 23.91
CA ASP A 243 -23.71 7.68 23.32
C ASP A 243 -22.25 7.60 22.87
N ALA A 244 -21.67 8.72 22.47
CA ALA A 244 -20.26 8.87 22.10
C ALA A 244 -19.26 8.58 23.24
N GLU A 245 -19.42 9.19 24.43
CA GLU A 245 -18.52 8.95 25.57
C GLU A 245 -18.65 7.52 26.12
N THR A 246 -19.88 7.02 26.21
CA THR A 246 -20.17 5.62 26.54
C THR A 246 -19.56 4.69 25.48
N PHE A 247 -19.69 4.99 24.19
CA PHE A 247 -19.10 4.22 23.10
C PHE A 247 -17.57 4.23 23.11
N ILE A 248 -16.88 5.32 23.45
CA ILE A 248 -15.41 5.29 23.63
C ILE A 248 -15.01 4.47 24.86
N GLN A 249 -15.75 4.59 25.97
CA GLN A 249 -15.45 3.83 27.20
C GLN A 249 -15.79 2.33 27.04
N GLU A 250 -16.84 2.01 26.30
CA GLU A 250 -17.31 0.66 25.95
C GLU A 250 -16.61 0.08 24.71
N LEU A 251 -15.96 0.89 23.86
CA LEU A 251 -15.01 0.42 22.83
C LEU A 251 -13.73 -0.14 23.46
N GLY A 252 -13.52 0.08 24.76
CA GLY A 252 -12.66 -0.76 25.58
C GLY A 252 -13.20 -2.19 25.77
N GLY A 253 -14.39 -2.50 25.25
CA GLY A 253 -15.18 -3.70 25.52
C GLY A 253 -14.93 -4.88 24.58
N THR A 254 -14.68 -4.69 23.27
CA THR A 254 -14.17 -5.78 22.41
C THR A 254 -13.41 -5.26 21.17
N ASP A 255 -12.35 -5.96 20.74
CA ASP A 255 -11.63 -5.73 19.47
C ASP A 255 -12.56 -5.69 18.23
N VAL A 256 -13.75 -6.31 18.32
CA VAL A 256 -14.69 -6.51 17.22
C VAL A 256 -15.39 -5.21 16.81
N ASP A 257 -15.86 -4.41 17.77
CA ASP A 257 -16.61 -3.19 17.46
C ASP A 257 -15.70 -2.08 16.93
N LEU A 258 -14.47 -2.02 17.45
CA LEU A 258 -13.44 -1.13 16.93
C LEU A 258 -13.03 -1.52 15.49
N ALA A 259 -12.90 -2.82 15.21
CA ALA A 259 -12.61 -3.30 13.87
C ALA A 259 -13.72 -2.93 12.87
N LYS A 260 -15.00 -3.07 13.25
CA LYS A 260 -16.14 -2.67 12.39
C LYS A 260 -16.09 -1.18 12.06
N LEU A 261 -15.79 -0.33 13.06
CA LEU A 261 -15.67 1.11 12.84
C LEU A 261 -14.55 1.44 11.84
N TYR A 262 -13.37 0.83 12.03
CA TYR A 262 -12.24 1.00 11.11
C TYR A 262 -12.57 0.50 9.70
N HIS A 263 -13.33 -0.58 9.55
CA HIS A 263 -13.85 -1.04 8.25
C HIS A 263 -14.72 0.00 7.56
N SER A 264 -15.61 0.67 8.29
CA SER A 264 -16.43 1.74 7.74
C SER A 264 -15.58 2.92 7.24
N TYR A 265 -14.48 3.24 7.93
CA TYR A 265 -13.57 4.32 7.52
C TYR A 265 -12.73 3.94 6.29
N ILE A 266 -12.22 2.71 6.27
CA ILE A 266 -11.57 2.12 5.09
C ILE A 266 -12.51 2.19 3.88
N PHE A 267 -13.79 1.84 4.06
CA PHE A 267 -14.78 1.92 2.99
C PHE A 267 -14.95 3.35 2.46
N LEU A 268 -15.08 4.37 3.33
CA LEU A 268 -15.18 5.76 2.90
C LEU A 268 -13.93 6.25 2.15
N ILE A 269 -12.74 5.87 2.63
CA ILE A 269 -11.48 6.20 1.95
C ILE A 269 -11.40 5.50 0.58
N ASP A 270 -11.81 4.23 0.48
CA ASP A 270 -11.83 3.50 -0.78
C ASP A 270 -12.74 4.16 -1.83
N LEU A 271 -13.93 4.61 -1.41
CA LEU A 271 -14.82 5.40 -2.27
C LEU A 271 -14.17 6.72 -2.70
N ALA A 272 -13.50 7.41 -1.78
CA ALA A 272 -12.82 8.67 -2.08
C ALA A 272 -11.67 8.48 -3.08
N CYS A 273 -10.95 7.36 -3.00
CA CYS A 273 -9.83 6.99 -3.88
C CYS A 273 -10.26 6.41 -5.25
N ALA A 274 -11.56 6.21 -5.50
CA ALA A 274 -12.08 5.71 -6.77
C ALA A 274 -12.07 6.80 -7.87
N HIS A 275 -10.87 7.18 -8.33
CA HIS A 275 -10.65 8.17 -9.39
C HIS A 275 -10.89 7.56 -10.80
N PRO A 276 -11.75 8.17 -11.65
CA PRO A 276 -12.02 7.70 -13.02
C PRO A 276 -10.82 7.83 -13.97
N PRO A 277 -10.79 7.09 -15.09
CA PRO A 277 -9.83 7.31 -16.16
C PRO A 277 -10.07 8.63 -16.91
N SER A 278 -9.05 9.09 -17.64
CA SER A 278 -9.09 10.38 -18.36
C SER A 278 -10.24 10.51 -19.37
N ARG A 279 -10.77 9.41 -19.93
CA ARG A 279 -11.90 9.45 -20.88
C ARG A 279 -13.20 9.91 -20.23
N PHE A 280 -13.44 9.54 -18.97
CA PHE A 280 -14.64 9.93 -18.22
C PHE A 280 -14.81 11.46 -18.17
N PHE A 281 -13.71 12.18 -17.96
CA PHE A 281 -13.69 13.65 -17.90
C PHE A 281 -13.84 14.34 -19.26
N LYS A 282 -13.71 13.60 -20.37
CA LYS A 282 -14.00 14.12 -21.72
C LYS A 282 -15.47 13.96 -22.10
N GLU A 283 -16.15 13.02 -21.44
CA GLU A 283 -17.52 12.62 -21.72
C GLU A 283 -18.52 13.22 -20.72
N THR A 284 -18.04 13.92 -19.69
CA THR A 284 -18.85 14.49 -18.62
C THR A 284 -18.41 15.93 -18.32
N ASP A 285 -19.30 16.72 -17.71
CA ASP A 285 -19.00 18.08 -17.24
C ASP A 285 -18.31 18.10 -15.86
N LEU A 286 -17.97 16.93 -15.30
CA LEU A 286 -17.32 16.82 -14.01
C LEU A 286 -15.84 17.15 -14.12
N ARG A 287 -15.31 17.82 -13.11
CA ARG A 287 -13.90 18.24 -13.10
C ARG A 287 -13.05 17.23 -12.31
N ARG A 288 -11.76 17.16 -12.62
CA ARG A 288 -10.83 16.22 -11.95
C ARG A 288 -10.67 16.56 -10.47
N GLU A 289 -10.71 17.84 -10.15
CA GLU A 289 -10.70 18.44 -8.82
C GLU A 289 -11.76 17.81 -7.91
N ASP A 290 -12.93 17.48 -8.47
CA ASP A 290 -14.03 16.90 -7.72
C ASP A 290 -13.73 15.45 -7.30
N PHE A 291 -12.72 14.80 -7.89
CA PHE A 291 -12.28 13.44 -7.59
C PHE A 291 -10.97 13.36 -6.81
N LEU A 292 -10.47 14.48 -6.28
CA LEU A 292 -9.37 14.43 -5.32
C LEU A 292 -9.82 13.68 -4.06
N PRO A 293 -9.03 12.71 -3.55
CA PRO A 293 -9.44 11.91 -2.41
C PRO A 293 -9.90 12.75 -1.22
N GLY A 294 -9.19 13.83 -0.88
CA GLY A 294 -9.59 14.72 0.22
C GLY A 294 -10.89 15.48 -0.04
N VAL A 295 -11.08 16.04 -1.23
CA VAL A 295 -12.32 16.74 -1.59
C VAL A 295 -13.51 15.80 -1.50
N ARG A 296 -13.38 14.59 -2.07
CA ARG A 296 -14.46 13.60 -2.09
C ARG A 296 -14.73 13.04 -0.69
N LEU A 297 -13.70 12.78 0.10
CA LEU A 297 -13.85 12.33 1.50
C LEU A 297 -14.55 13.39 2.36
N MET A 298 -14.17 14.66 2.26
CA MET A 298 -14.84 15.76 2.98
C MET A 298 -16.33 15.85 2.64
N ARG A 299 -16.67 15.72 1.34
CA ARG A 299 -18.06 15.69 0.88
C ARG A 299 -18.83 14.50 1.43
N TYR A 300 -18.23 13.31 1.45
CA TYR A 300 -18.83 12.12 2.05
C TYR A 300 -19.02 12.23 3.56
N MET A 301 -18.04 12.77 4.27
CA MET A 301 -18.17 13.04 5.70
C MET A 301 -19.27 14.06 5.99
N TYR A 302 -19.37 15.13 5.20
CA TYR A 302 -20.45 16.10 5.34
C TYR A 302 -21.82 15.50 5.05
N ALA A 303 -21.94 14.70 3.98
CA ALA A 303 -23.17 13.95 3.70
C ALA A 303 -23.54 12.99 4.83
N PHE A 304 -22.56 12.32 5.44
CA PHE A 304 -22.75 11.44 6.57
C PHE A 304 -23.29 12.17 7.81
N GLN A 305 -22.73 13.34 8.12
CA GLN A 305 -23.19 14.20 9.23
C GLN A 305 -24.61 14.74 9.04
N ASN A 306 -25.04 14.99 7.80
CA ASN A 306 -26.32 15.60 7.49
C ASN A 306 -27.46 14.60 7.21
N GLY A 307 -27.30 13.34 7.60
CA GLY A 307 -28.40 12.38 7.71
C GLY A 307 -28.33 11.17 6.78
N LEU A 308 -27.38 10.26 7.05
CA LEU A 308 -27.45 8.89 6.52
C LEU A 308 -28.12 7.93 7.51
N PRO A 309 -29.19 7.18 7.14
CA PRO A 309 -29.85 6.24 8.03
C PRO A 309 -29.29 4.80 7.98
N ASP A 310 -29.06 4.23 9.18
CA ASP A 310 -28.98 2.85 9.73
C ASP A 310 -28.64 1.59 8.88
N ASP A 311 -28.57 1.65 7.55
CA ASP A 311 -28.38 0.46 6.72
C ASP A 311 -26.90 0.22 6.39
N ALA A 312 -26.08 0.10 7.44
CA ALA A 312 -24.64 -0.13 7.34
C ALA A 312 -24.27 -1.43 6.61
N ASP A 313 -25.19 -2.38 6.54
CA ASP A 313 -24.98 -3.71 5.97
C ASP A 313 -25.02 -3.73 4.43
N ASN A 314 -25.46 -2.66 3.76
CA ASN A 314 -25.52 -2.59 2.30
C ASN A 314 -24.59 -1.51 1.71
N THR A 315 -23.33 -1.88 1.46
CA THR A 315 -22.28 -0.97 0.95
C THR A 315 -22.67 -0.24 -0.35
N ILE A 316 -23.32 -0.92 -1.30
CA ILE A 316 -23.75 -0.31 -2.58
C ILE A 316 -24.83 0.75 -2.31
N ARG A 317 -25.82 0.44 -1.47
CA ARG A 317 -26.87 1.39 -1.12
C ARG A 317 -26.31 2.60 -0.38
N THR A 318 -25.36 2.37 0.53
CA THR A 318 -24.67 3.44 1.25
C THR A 318 -23.88 4.33 0.31
N GLU A 319 -23.14 3.76 -0.64
CA GLU A 319 -22.43 4.52 -1.68
C GLU A 319 -23.40 5.37 -2.52
N LEU A 320 -24.48 4.79 -3.03
CA LEU A 320 -25.45 5.52 -3.85
C LEU A 320 -26.07 6.70 -3.09
N ARG A 321 -26.39 6.51 -1.80
CA ARG A 321 -26.90 7.58 -0.94
C ARG A 321 -25.85 8.67 -0.68
N LEU A 322 -24.60 8.28 -0.43
CA LEU A 322 -23.48 9.21 -0.28
C LEU A 322 -23.30 10.07 -1.54
N ASN A 323 -23.32 9.44 -2.72
CA ASN A 323 -23.21 10.13 -4.01
C ASN A 323 -24.41 11.07 -4.26
N GLN A 324 -25.61 10.70 -3.84
CA GLN A 324 -26.78 11.57 -3.94
C GLN A 324 -26.69 12.77 -2.98
N ALA A 325 -26.26 12.54 -1.74
CA ALA A 325 -26.23 13.54 -0.69
C ALA A 325 -25.11 14.57 -0.86
N CYS A 326 -24.00 14.22 -1.52
CA CYS A 326 -22.89 15.15 -1.72
C CYS A 326 -23.12 16.20 -2.83
N GLY A 327 -24.25 16.14 -3.55
CA GLY A 327 -24.61 17.12 -4.58
C GLY A 327 -23.74 17.06 -5.86
N VAL A 328 -22.94 16.00 -6.01
CA VAL A 328 -22.10 15.76 -7.18
C VAL A 328 -22.46 14.39 -7.74
N ALA A 329 -22.70 14.30 -9.05
CA ALA A 329 -23.10 13.08 -9.73
C ALA A 329 -21.93 12.09 -9.90
N TYR A 330 -21.33 11.66 -8.79
CA TYR A 330 -20.24 10.71 -8.82
C TYR A 330 -20.69 9.35 -9.39
N PRO A 331 -19.90 8.73 -10.28
CA PRO A 331 -20.07 7.31 -10.59
C PRO A 331 -19.78 6.49 -9.34
N THR A 332 -20.39 5.31 -9.27
CA THR A 332 -20.03 4.31 -8.26
C THR A 332 -18.59 3.83 -8.47
N ALA A 333 -17.93 3.38 -7.41
CA ALA A 333 -16.61 2.79 -7.44
C ALA A 333 -16.60 1.58 -8.37
N SER A 334 -17.67 0.79 -8.40
CA SER A 334 -17.83 -0.33 -9.34
C SER A 334 -17.81 0.12 -10.80
N GLU A 335 -18.46 1.24 -11.14
CA GLU A 335 -18.39 1.81 -12.49
C GLU A 335 -16.97 2.30 -12.81
N VAL A 336 -16.31 2.99 -11.86
CA VAL A 336 -14.92 3.45 -12.01
C VAL A 336 -13.97 2.29 -12.28
N TYR A 337 -14.02 1.22 -11.49
CA TYR A 337 -13.15 0.06 -11.67
C TYR A 337 -13.48 -0.74 -12.93
N ARG A 338 -14.74 -0.74 -13.39
CA ARG A 338 -15.10 -1.30 -14.70
C ARG A 338 -14.46 -0.51 -15.84
N MET A 339 -14.53 0.82 -15.79
CA MET A 339 -13.86 1.67 -16.77
C MET A 339 -12.34 1.42 -16.80
N TRP A 340 -11.71 1.27 -15.64
CA TRP A 340 -10.28 0.92 -15.56
C TRP A 340 -9.96 -0.46 -16.15
N ALA A 341 -10.78 -1.48 -15.85
CA ALA A 341 -10.59 -2.81 -16.41
C ALA A 341 -10.64 -2.79 -17.95
N GLU A 342 -11.58 -2.06 -18.53
CA GLU A 342 -11.67 -1.84 -19.98
C GLU A 342 -10.42 -1.13 -20.55
N ASP A 343 -9.96 -0.06 -19.89
CA ASP A 343 -8.78 0.70 -20.32
C ASP A 343 -7.52 -0.16 -20.31
N PHE A 344 -7.31 -0.97 -19.27
CA PHE A 344 -6.14 -1.85 -19.18
C PHE A 344 -6.19 -3.03 -20.15
N VAL A 345 -7.38 -3.53 -20.49
CA VAL A 345 -7.53 -4.54 -21.56
C VAL A 345 -7.14 -3.98 -22.93
N ALA A 346 -7.46 -2.71 -23.20
CA ALA A 346 -7.12 -2.04 -24.45
C ALA A 346 -5.65 -1.57 -24.53
N ALA A 347 -4.97 -1.43 -23.38
CA ALA A 347 -3.60 -0.92 -23.31
C ALA A 347 -2.54 -1.95 -23.79
N PRO A 348 -1.34 -1.50 -24.18
CA PRO A 348 -0.20 -2.39 -24.41
C PRO A 348 0.08 -3.27 -23.19
N GLN A 349 0.20 -4.58 -23.43
CA GLN A 349 0.25 -5.57 -22.34
C GLN A 349 1.64 -5.67 -21.72
N THR A 350 1.94 -4.77 -20.78
CA THR A 350 3.09 -4.85 -19.86
C THR A 350 2.73 -5.65 -18.60
N PRO A 351 3.71 -6.13 -17.82
CA PRO A 351 3.44 -6.77 -16.54
C PRO A 351 2.57 -5.91 -15.62
N MET A 352 2.88 -4.61 -15.49
CA MET A 352 2.09 -3.72 -14.63
C MET A 352 0.66 -3.52 -15.12
N VAL A 353 0.45 -3.39 -16.44
CA VAL A 353 -0.91 -3.30 -17.03
C VAL A 353 -1.71 -4.56 -16.71
N LYS A 354 -1.11 -5.75 -16.84
CA LYS A 354 -1.79 -7.01 -16.50
C LYS A 354 -2.15 -7.09 -15.02
N VAL A 355 -1.24 -6.74 -14.11
CA VAL A 355 -1.52 -6.68 -12.65
C VAL A 355 -2.70 -5.77 -12.37
N ARG A 356 -2.71 -4.58 -12.97
CA ARG A 356 -3.76 -3.57 -12.76
C ARG A 356 -5.09 -3.97 -13.39
N ALA A 357 -5.09 -4.63 -14.56
CA ALA A 357 -6.31 -5.20 -15.17
C ALA A 357 -6.96 -6.25 -14.25
N VAL A 358 -6.14 -7.15 -13.70
CA VAL A 358 -6.59 -8.17 -12.74
C VAL A 358 -7.10 -7.51 -11.45
N SER A 359 -6.40 -6.50 -10.95
CA SER A 359 -6.78 -5.75 -9.75
C SER A 359 -8.11 -5.01 -9.91
N ALA A 360 -8.28 -4.30 -11.03
CA ALA A 360 -9.52 -3.60 -11.37
C ALA A 360 -10.70 -4.57 -11.53
N THR A 361 -10.47 -5.73 -12.16
CA THR A 361 -11.51 -6.77 -12.30
C THR A 361 -11.86 -7.40 -10.95
N GLY A 362 -10.85 -7.72 -10.12
CA GLY A 362 -11.04 -8.26 -8.77
C GLY A 362 -11.79 -7.30 -7.85
N ARG A 363 -11.67 -5.97 -8.08
CA ARG A 363 -12.45 -4.97 -7.33
C ARG A 363 -13.95 -5.08 -7.55
N LEU A 364 -14.40 -5.62 -8.68
CA LEU A 364 -15.81 -5.81 -9.04
C LEU A 364 -16.47 -7.03 -8.39
N SER A 365 -15.68 -8.02 -7.94
CA SER A 365 -16.20 -9.34 -7.52
C SER A 365 -16.36 -9.53 -6.00
N SER A 366 -16.03 -8.52 -5.18
CA SER A 366 -16.11 -8.60 -3.71
C SER A 366 -16.54 -7.24 -3.13
N THR A 367 -16.79 -7.15 -1.82
CA THR A 367 -17.04 -5.88 -1.11
C THR A 367 -15.89 -5.48 -0.18
N ASP A 368 -14.96 -6.37 0.19
CA ASP A 368 -13.83 -6.08 1.08
C ASP A 368 -12.58 -5.65 0.29
N ALA A 369 -12.24 -4.36 0.32
CA ALA A 369 -11.09 -3.72 -0.35
C ALA A 369 -9.74 -4.41 -0.08
N PHE A 370 -9.49 -4.79 1.17
CA PHE A 370 -8.21 -5.41 1.56
C PHE A 370 -8.19 -6.87 1.18
N ALA A 371 -9.26 -7.61 1.44
CA ALA A 371 -9.35 -8.99 0.99
C ALA A 371 -9.29 -9.07 -0.55
N LYS A 372 -9.79 -8.08 -1.29
CA LYS A 372 -9.63 -7.98 -2.77
C LYS A 372 -8.17 -7.84 -3.17
N ALA A 373 -7.44 -6.95 -2.53
CA ALA A 373 -6.07 -6.64 -2.88
C ALA A 373 -5.09 -7.75 -2.41
N ALA A 374 -5.28 -8.27 -1.18
CA ALA A 374 -4.52 -9.39 -0.62
C ALA A 374 -4.82 -10.73 -1.32
N ASN A 375 -6.09 -11.05 -1.63
CA ASN A 375 -6.39 -12.18 -2.52
C ASN A 375 -5.78 -11.97 -3.91
N GLY A 376 -5.71 -10.74 -4.42
CA GLY A 376 -4.97 -10.47 -5.65
C GLY A 376 -3.52 -10.93 -5.59
N VAL A 377 -2.82 -10.63 -4.49
CA VAL A 377 -1.44 -11.09 -4.26
C VAL A 377 -1.36 -12.62 -4.15
N ALA A 378 -2.20 -13.25 -3.33
CA ALA A 378 -2.11 -14.69 -3.09
C ALA A 378 -2.71 -15.56 -4.20
N VAL A 379 -3.92 -15.23 -4.66
CA VAL A 379 -4.68 -16.02 -5.65
C VAL A 379 -4.29 -15.66 -7.08
N ASN A 380 -4.14 -14.37 -7.39
CA ASN A 380 -3.79 -13.93 -8.73
C ASN A 380 -2.27 -13.76 -8.93
N GLN A 381 -1.47 -14.17 -7.93
CA GLN A 381 0.00 -14.15 -7.97
C GLN A 381 0.57 -12.78 -8.34
N ILE A 382 -0.09 -11.68 -7.93
CA ILE A 382 0.43 -10.33 -8.17
C ILE A 382 1.85 -10.26 -7.57
N PRO A 383 2.88 -10.00 -8.41
CA PRO A 383 4.26 -10.07 -7.98
C PRO A 383 4.54 -9.03 -6.91
N VAL A 384 4.90 -9.42 -5.69
CA VAL A 384 5.48 -8.51 -4.71
C VAL A 384 6.96 -8.41 -5.03
N VAL A 385 7.39 -7.25 -5.52
CA VAL A 385 8.81 -6.98 -5.68
C VAL A 385 9.35 -6.41 -4.39
N TYR A 386 10.44 -6.99 -3.90
CA TYR A 386 11.13 -6.44 -2.76
C TYR A 386 12.64 -6.39 -2.96
N ALA A 387 13.23 -5.34 -2.41
CA ALA A 387 14.66 -5.13 -2.39
C ALA A 387 15.16 -5.36 -0.96
N ILE A 388 16.15 -6.24 -0.81
CA ILE A 388 16.78 -6.49 0.48
C ILE A 388 18.23 -6.03 0.44
N ALA A 389 18.62 -5.18 1.40
CA ALA A 389 20.02 -4.82 1.61
C ALA A 389 20.79 -6.01 2.23
N GLY A 390 21.79 -6.52 1.52
CA GLY A 390 22.68 -7.57 2.00
C GLY A 390 23.76 -7.04 2.95
N LEU A 391 24.36 -7.94 3.75
CA LEU A 391 25.45 -7.62 4.69
C LEU A 391 26.69 -7.01 4.01
N SER A 392 26.89 -7.29 2.72
CA SER A 392 27.95 -6.75 1.88
C SER A 392 27.59 -5.44 1.17
N GLY A 393 26.44 -4.84 1.50
CA GLY A 393 25.96 -3.67 0.77
C GLY A 393 25.52 -4.00 -0.66
N THR A 394 24.96 -5.18 -0.88
CA THR A 394 24.41 -5.58 -2.19
C THR A 394 22.91 -5.70 -2.07
N HIS A 395 22.16 -5.04 -2.95
CA HIS A 395 20.70 -5.13 -2.97
C HIS A 395 20.27 -6.31 -3.86
N SER A 396 19.45 -7.22 -3.34
CA SER A 396 18.80 -8.26 -4.16
C SER A 396 17.35 -7.89 -4.44
N LEU A 397 16.98 -7.78 -5.72
CA LEU A 397 15.59 -7.67 -6.15
C LEU A 397 14.97 -9.08 -6.21
N ARG A 398 13.83 -9.26 -5.56
CA ARG A 398 13.09 -10.53 -5.58
C ARG A 398 11.66 -10.28 -6.00
N ILE A 399 11.09 -11.21 -6.75
CA ILE A 399 9.66 -11.25 -7.10
C ILE A 399 9.06 -12.46 -6.41
N ASN A 400 8.14 -12.24 -5.49
CA ASN A 400 7.56 -13.30 -4.65
C ASN A 400 8.68 -14.14 -3.99
N GLU A 401 8.59 -15.47 -4.01
CA GLU A 401 9.58 -16.36 -3.38
C GLU A 401 10.74 -16.76 -4.31
N HIS A 402 10.66 -16.41 -5.59
CA HIS A 402 11.64 -16.84 -6.57
C HIS A 402 12.84 -15.89 -6.60
N LYS A 403 13.97 -16.40 -6.09
CA LYS A 403 15.29 -15.79 -6.32
C LYS A 403 15.69 -16.16 -7.75
N TRP A 404 15.47 -15.25 -8.69
CA TRP A 404 15.80 -15.51 -10.08
C TRP A 404 17.23 -15.04 -10.36
N ASP A 405 18.17 -15.98 -10.28
CA ASP A 405 19.60 -15.73 -10.05
C ASP A 405 20.44 -15.42 -11.32
N GLU A 406 19.85 -15.14 -12.48
CA GLU A 406 20.65 -14.82 -13.69
C GLU A 406 20.20 -13.60 -14.50
N GLY A 407 19.07 -12.97 -14.16
CA GLY A 407 18.52 -11.82 -14.91
C GLY A 407 18.51 -10.48 -14.18
N TYR A 408 18.45 -10.49 -12.85
CA TYR A 408 18.42 -9.26 -12.05
C TYR A 408 19.80 -8.99 -11.50
N ARG A 409 20.40 -7.89 -11.97
CA ARG A 409 21.76 -7.48 -11.60
C ARG A 409 21.86 -7.32 -10.08
N HIS A 410 22.92 -7.87 -9.49
CA HIS A 410 23.37 -7.43 -8.18
C HIS A 410 23.64 -5.93 -8.27
N LEU A 411 22.85 -5.12 -7.56
CA LEU A 411 23.08 -3.69 -7.45
C LEU A 411 24.01 -3.47 -6.26
N ASP A 412 25.21 -2.96 -6.57
CA ASP A 412 26.17 -2.48 -5.58
C ASP A 412 25.58 -1.28 -4.81
N ASP A 413 25.86 -1.14 -3.52
CA ASP A 413 25.34 -0.09 -2.63
C ASP A 413 25.64 1.33 -3.16
N SER A 414 26.71 1.46 -3.95
CA SER A 414 27.06 2.71 -4.65
C SER A 414 25.99 3.18 -5.63
N ALA A 415 25.10 2.29 -6.10
CA ALA A 415 24.06 2.59 -7.07
C ALA A 415 22.81 3.25 -6.44
N GLY A 416 22.63 3.15 -5.12
CA GLY A 416 21.54 3.80 -4.38
C GLY A 416 20.12 3.33 -4.75
N TRP A 417 19.11 3.91 -4.09
CA TRP A 417 17.68 3.59 -4.29
C TRP A 417 17.20 3.86 -5.72
N ASP A 418 17.81 4.84 -6.40
CA ASP A 418 17.45 5.20 -7.76
C ASP A 418 17.75 4.06 -8.75
N ALA A 419 18.82 3.29 -8.55
CA ALA A 419 19.12 2.15 -9.41
C ALA A 419 18.12 1.00 -9.22
N VAL A 420 17.76 0.69 -7.96
CA VAL A 420 16.72 -0.31 -7.63
C VAL A 420 15.40 0.07 -8.28
N PHE A 421 15.05 1.35 -8.16
CA PHE A 421 13.84 1.92 -8.74
C PHE A 421 13.86 1.88 -10.28
N LEU A 422 14.97 2.23 -10.92
CA LEU A 422 15.08 2.15 -12.38
C LEU A 422 14.95 0.72 -12.91
N GLU A 423 15.58 -0.24 -12.24
CA GLU A 423 15.47 -1.64 -12.62
C GLU A 423 14.05 -2.19 -12.39
N SER A 424 13.35 -1.75 -11.33
CA SER A 424 11.94 -2.12 -11.15
C SER A 424 11.05 -1.52 -12.22
N LEU A 425 11.26 -0.27 -12.62
CA LEU A 425 10.54 0.32 -13.75
C LEU A 425 10.75 -0.49 -15.03
N LYS A 426 11.99 -0.89 -15.35
CA LYS A 426 12.23 -1.76 -16.51
C LYS A 426 11.49 -3.09 -16.40
N ALA A 427 11.50 -3.72 -15.23
CA ALA A 427 10.82 -4.98 -14.97
C ALA A 427 9.29 -4.90 -15.10
N PHE A 428 8.69 -3.72 -14.93
CA PHE A 428 7.24 -3.56 -14.89
C PHE A 428 6.65 -2.88 -16.13
N TYR A 429 7.42 -2.00 -16.76
CA TYR A 429 6.99 -1.17 -17.88
C TYR A 429 7.52 -1.70 -19.22
N THR A 430 8.49 -2.63 -19.22
CA THR A 430 8.95 -3.28 -20.46
C THR A 430 8.03 -4.45 -20.82
N PRO A 431 7.56 -4.56 -22.07
CA PRO A 431 6.88 -5.76 -22.54
C PRO A 431 7.80 -6.98 -22.42
N ARG A 432 7.32 -8.01 -21.73
CA ARG A 432 8.00 -9.31 -21.57
C ARG A 432 9.44 -9.23 -21.01
N PRO A 433 9.65 -8.64 -19.82
CA PRO A 433 11.00 -8.42 -19.28
C PRO A 433 11.67 -9.71 -18.81
N PHE A 434 10.90 -10.78 -18.60
CA PHE A 434 11.41 -12.03 -18.06
C PHE A 434 11.87 -12.94 -19.19
N ARG A 435 13.17 -13.09 -19.39
CA ARG A 435 13.71 -14.06 -20.37
C ARG A 435 14.17 -15.30 -19.65
N CYS A 436 14.03 -16.48 -20.24
CA CYS A 436 14.57 -17.71 -19.67
C CYS A 436 16.10 -17.73 -19.79
N SER A 437 16.82 -18.11 -18.73
CA SER A 437 18.29 -18.20 -18.75
C SER A 437 18.83 -19.58 -19.15
N VAL A 438 17.95 -20.57 -19.36
CA VAL A 438 18.35 -21.94 -19.72
C VAL A 438 18.98 -21.97 -21.12
N PRO A 439 20.02 -22.82 -21.35
CA PRO A 439 20.75 -22.87 -22.61
C PRO A 439 19.88 -23.07 -23.87
N PRO A 440 20.35 -22.62 -25.05
CA PRO A 440 19.65 -22.72 -26.33
C PRO A 440 19.24 -24.15 -26.76
N SER A 441 19.76 -25.16 -26.07
CA SER A 441 19.50 -26.59 -26.30
C SER A 441 18.16 -27.08 -25.73
N CYS A 442 17.38 -26.24 -25.03
CA CYS A 442 16.06 -26.62 -24.53
C CYS A 442 15.10 -26.99 -25.70
N PRO A 443 14.61 -28.25 -25.77
CA PRO A 443 13.82 -28.72 -26.92
C PRO A 443 12.39 -28.18 -26.95
N VAL A 444 11.84 -27.78 -25.79
CA VAL A 444 10.40 -27.47 -25.60
C VAL A 444 10.09 -25.98 -25.75
N CYS A 445 11.04 -25.10 -25.43
CA CYS A 445 10.72 -23.71 -25.07
C CYS A 445 11.23 -22.64 -26.05
N ARG A 446 11.47 -22.97 -27.33
CA ARG A 446 12.27 -22.12 -28.25
C ARG A 446 11.70 -20.72 -28.52
N LYS A 447 10.39 -20.53 -28.62
CA LYS A 447 9.83 -19.23 -29.02
C LYS A 447 9.48 -18.34 -27.82
N ALA A 448 8.69 -18.83 -26.88
CA ALA A 448 8.26 -18.06 -25.71
C ALA A 448 9.44 -17.63 -24.81
N CYS A 449 10.46 -18.49 -24.63
CA CYS A 449 11.63 -18.13 -23.83
C CYS A 449 12.54 -17.07 -24.47
N LEU A 450 12.62 -17.03 -25.81
CA LEU A 450 13.36 -16.01 -26.54
C LEU A 450 12.62 -14.67 -26.57
N GLU A 451 11.29 -14.72 -26.74
CA GLU A 451 10.44 -13.53 -26.74
C GLU A 451 10.24 -12.94 -25.33
N GLY A 452 10.47 -13.74 -24.30
CA GLY A 452 10.27 -13.39 -22.90
C GLY A 452 8.82 -13.55 -22.42
N PHE A 453 8.64 -13.45 -21.11
CA PHE A 453 7.39 -13.57 -20.38
C PHE A 453 7.06 -12.25 -19.71
N GLY A 454 5.78 -11.97 -19.53
CA GLY A 454 5.30 -10.87 -18.71
C GLY A 454 5.41 -11.16 -17.21
N PHE A 455 5.30 -12.44 -16.80
CA PHE A 455 5.51 -12.83 -15.40
C PHE A 455 6.25 -14.17 -15.27
N PRO A 456 6.87 -14.44 -14.11
CA PRO A 456 7.54 -15.72 -13.85
C PRO A 456 6.62 -16.95 -13.94
N TYR A 457 5.34 -16.83 -13.59
CA TYR A 457 4.38 -17.94 -13.65
C TYR A 457 3.85 -18.23 -15.06
N GLU A 458 4.14 -17.38 -16.05
CA GLU A 458 3.80 -17.64 -17.46
C GLU A 458 4.79 -18.62 -18.13
N VAL A 459 5.81 -19.08 -17.40
CA VAL A 459 6.69 -20.16 -17.85
C VAL A 459 5.85 -21.43 -18.05
N PRO A 460 5.94 -22.11 -19.22
CA PRO A 460 5.14 -23.29 -19.51
C PRO A 460 5.28 -24.35 -18.42
N SER A 461 4.15 -24.89 -17.96
CA SER A 461 4.08 -25.96 -16.95
C SER A 461 4.29 -27.36 -17.53
N ASP A 462 4.89 -27.44 -18.73
CA ASP A 462 5.17 -28.72 -19.38
C ASP A 462 6.15 -29.53 -18.52
N GLU A 463 5.94 -30.84 -18.36
CA GLU A 463 6.85 -31.71 -17.60
C GLU A 463 8.26 -31.70 -18.20
N ASP A 464 8.36 -31.46 -19.51
CA ASP A 464 9.63 -31.36 -20.23
C ASP A 464 10.27 -29.95 -20.14
N CYS A 465 9.61 -28.99 -19.49
CA CYS A 465 10.15 -27.65 -19.26
C CYS A 465 11.17 -27.67 -18.11
N VAL A 466 12.46 -27.57 -18.46
CA VAL A 466 13.57 -27.56 -17.51
C VAL A 466 13.42 -26.49 -16.41
N VAL A 467 12.89 -25.30 -16.76
CA VAL A 467 12.64 -24.24 -15.78
C VAL A 467 11.51 -24.62 -14.83
N HIS A 468 10.40 -25.16 -15.35
CA HIS A 468 9.29 -25.59 -14.52
C HIS A 468 9.71 -26.72 -13.57
N ALA A 469 10.42 -27.73 -14.08
CA ALA A 469 10.97 -28.81 -13.28
C ALA A 469 11.89 -28.30 -12.15
N TYR A 470 12.77 -27.34 -12.44
CA TYR A 470 13.61 -26.70 -11.43
C TYR A 470 12.78 -25.93 -10.38
N LEU A 471 11.79 -25.14 -10.80
CA LEU A 471 10.92 -24.38 -9.88
C LEU A 471 10.09 -25.30 -8.98
N VAL A 472 9.60 -26.42 -9.52
CA VAL A 472 8.86 -27.46 -8.77
C VAL A 472 9.79 -28.16 -7.78
N GLU A 473 11.00 -28.55 -8.19
CA GLU A 473 11.98 -29.21 -7.31
C GLU A 473 12.41 -28.28 -6.16
N GLU A 474 12.69 -27.01 -6.44
CA GLU A 474 13.07 -26.01 -5.45
C GLU A 474 11.93 -25.75 -4.45
N SER A 475 10.69 -25.64 -4.93
CA SER A 475 9.50 -25.51 -4.08
C SER A 475 9.33 -26.75 -3.18
N ALA A 476 9.51 -27.95 -3.72
CA ALA A 476 9.45 -29.20 -2.97
C ALA A 476 10.62 -29.35 -1.97
N ARG A 477 11.81 -28.85 -2.29
CA ARG A 477 12.94 -28.79 -1.34
C ARG A 477 12.65 -27.88 -0.17
N ARG A 478 12.06 -26.71 -0.40
CA ARG A 478 11.67 -25.77 0.67
C ARG A 478 10.57 -26.33 1.56
N ALA A 479 9.56 -26.97 0.97
CA ALA A 479 8.51 -27.66 1.72
C ALA A 479 9.10 -28.73 2.66
N ARG A 480 10.12 -29.48 2.19
CA ARG A 480 10.83 -30.48 3.00
C ARG A 480 11.75 -29.86 4.05
N GLY A 481 12.41 -28.75 3.74
CA GLY A 481 13.31 -28.02 4.67
C GLY A 481 12.59 -27.41 5.88
N LYS A 482 11.27 -27.19 5.80
CA LYS A 482 10.45 -26.71 6.93
C LYS A 482 10.09 -27.81 7.95
N GLY A 483 10.30 -29.09 7.63
CA GLY A 483 9.94 -30.21 8.50
C GLY A 483 11.09 -30.83 9.33
N GLY A 484 12.33 -30.34 9.20
CA GLY A 484 13.52 -30.99 9.78
C GLY A 484 14.08 -30.33 11.04
N GLY A 485 13.28 -29.57 11.78
CA GLY A 485 13.74 -28.72 12.89
C GLY A 485 13.33 -29.16 14.30
N ASP A 486 12.66 -30.30 14.46
CA ASP A 486 12.35 -30.92 15.76
C ASP A 486 12.31 -32.45 15.60
N GLU A 487 13.48 -33.09 15.64
CA GLU A 487 13.68 -34.46 16.11
C GLU A 487 14.87 -34.51 17.06
#